data_AF-A0A4Y2WFZ7-F1
#
_entry.id   AF-A0A4Y2WFZ7-F1
#
_cell.length_a   1.000
_cell.length_b   1.000
_cell.length_c   1.000
_cell.angle_alpha   90.00
_cell.angle_beta   90.00
_cell.angle_gamma   90.00
#
_symmetry.space_group_name_H-M   'P 1'
#
loop_
_entity.id
_entity.type
_entity.pdbx_description
1 polymer ?
#
loop_
_entity_poly.entity_id
_entity_poly.type
_entity_poly.pdbx_seq_one_letter_code
_entity_poly.pdbx_strand_id
1 'polypeptide(L)'
;PNMTNWEKFHLQISKYYLFPENSKVVDDLMHDLATQKIIGVEQLPGGTQLKLILTMEDGVKALFKPMRLNATELYRRFPECVESSVKSGLEPATHPKDKTLPSGLVLWFLQNELESHS
;
A
#
# COMPACT_ATOMS: atom_id res chain seq x y z
N PRO A 1 7.65 -29.46 1.07
CA PRO A 1 6.58 -28.48 1.40
C PRO A 1 6.64 -27.30 0.44
N ASN A 2 5.50 -26.86 -0.10
CA ASN A 2 5.42 -25.66 -0.93
C ASN A 2 5.42 -24.41 -0.03
N MET A 3 6.29 -23.45 -0.29
CA MET A 3 6.34 -22.17 0.44
C MET A 3 5.17 -21.25 0.04
N THR A 4 4.63 -20.54 1.01
CA THR A 4 3.68 -19.43 0.85
C THR A 4 4.35 -18.22 0.17
N ASN A 5 3.55 -17.28 -0.34
CA ASN A 5 4.10 -16.07 -0.97
C ASN A 5 4.79 -15.15 0.05
N TRP A 6 4.32 -15.11 1.30
CA TRP A 6 4.99 -14.43 2.40
C TRP A 6 6.37 -15.01 2.71
N GLU A 7 6.50 -16.34 2.78
CA GLU A 7 7.79 -16.99 3.01
C GLU A 7 8.76 -16.72 1.85
N LYS A 8 8.29 -16.80 0.60
CA LYS A 8 9.11 -16.45 -0.56
C LYS A 8 9.55 -14.99 -0.52
N PHE A 9 8.65 -14.08 -0.16
CA PHE A 9 8.94 -12.65 -0.04
C PHE A 9 10.03 -12.39 1.00
N HIS A 10 9.90 -12.97 2.20
CA HIS A 10 10.90 -12.82 3.27
C HIS A 10 12.29 -13.32 2.86
N LEU A 11 12.37 -14.40 2.09
CA LEU A 11 13.65 -14.95 1.61
C LEU A 11 14.32 -14.07 0.54
N GLN A 12 13.56 -13.22 -0.17
CA GLN A 12 14.10 -12.34 -1.20
C GLN A 12 14.63 -11.00 -0.66
N ILE A 13 14.39 -10.70 0.61
CA ILE A 13 14.87 -9.45 1.23
C ILE A 13 16.39 -9.46 1.24
N SER A 14 16.98 -8.41 0.67
CA SER A 14 18.43 -8.25 0.59
C SER A 14 18.90 -7.00 1.32
N LYS A 15 20.22 -6.85 1.46
CA LYS A 15 20.84 -5.64 2.02
C LYS A 15 20.54 -4.38 1.18
N TYR A 16 20.31 -4.53 -0.12
CA TYR A 16 20.26 -3.41 -1.07
C TYR A 16 18.84 -3.06 -1.53
N TYR A 17 17.94 -4.04 -1.53
CA TYR A 17 16.56 -3.87 -1.97
C TYR A 17 15.64 -4.79 -1.17
N LEU A 18 14.42 -4.33 -0.93
CA LEU A 18 13.39 -5.10 -0.25
C LEU A 18 12.79 -6.17 -1.18
N PHE A 19 12.57 -5.82 -2.45
CA PHE A 19 12.12 -6.73 -3.50
C PHE A 19 12.61 -6.27 -4.89
N PRO A 20 12.79 -7.18 -5.86
CA PRO A 20 13.10 -6.82 -7.25
C PRO A 20 11.96 -6.07 -7.95
N GLU A 21 12.29 -5.18 -8.90
CA GLU A 21 11.32 -4.33 -9.62
C GLU A 21 10.19 -5.12 -10.30
N ASN A 22 10.51 -6.26 -10.91
CA ASN A 22 9.55 -7.12 -11.61
C ASN A 22 9.27 -8.43 -10.83
N SER A 23 9.14 -8.33 -9.51
CA SER A 23 8.95 -9.50 -8.66
C SER A 23 7.51 -10.03 -8.73
N LYS A 24 7.32 -11.13 -9.45
CA LYS A 24 6.05 -11.88 -9.46
C LYS A 24 5.58 -12.29 -8.05
N VAL A 25 6.53 -12.53 -7.13
CA VAL A 25 6.20 -12.87 -5.73
C VAL A 25 5.49 -11.71 -5.04
N VAL A 26 5.85 -10.47 -5.36
CA VAL A 26 5.18 -9.28 -4.81
C VAL A 26 3.78 -9.15 -5.41
N ASP A 27 3.60 -9.37 -6.72
CA ASP A 27 2.27 -9.32 -7.34
C ASP A 27 1.32 -10.35 -6.71
N ASP A 28 1.79 -11.58 -6.54
CA ASP A 28 1.02 -12.66 -5.91
C ASP A 28 0.74 -12.32 -4.41
N LEU A 29 1.71 -11.70 -3.70
CA LEU A 29 1.53 -11.23 -2.32
C LEU A 29 0.48 -10.13 -2.19
N MET A 30 0.46 -9.18 -3.13
CA MET A 30 -0.53 -8.11 -3.17
C MET A 30 -1.93 -8.65 -3.42
N HIS A 31 -2.05 -9.68 -4.26
CA HIS A 31 -3.31 -10.39 -4.46
C HIS A 31 -3.77 -11.10 -3.17
N ASP A 32 -2.87 -11.79 -2.47
CA ASP A 32 -3.19 -12.44 -1.20
C ASP A 32 -3.68 -11.41 -0.17
N LEU A 33 -2.96 -10.30 0.02
CA LEU A 33 -3.34 -9.21 0.92
C LEU A 33 -4.71 -8.59 0.60
N ALA A 34 -5.10 -8.53 -0.67
CA ALA A 34 -6.36 -7.95 -1.11
C ALA A 34 -7.56 -8.89 -0.93
N THR A 35 -7.34 -10.20 -0.93
CA THR A 35 -8.41 -11.21 -0.99
C THR A 35 -8.54 -12.05 0.27
N GLN A 36 -7.48 -12.14 1.06
CA GLN A 36 -7.44 -13.00 2.22
C GLN A 36 -8.38 -12.53 3.33
N LYS A 37 -8.97 -13.51 4.03
CA LYS A 37 -9.91 -13.24 5.10
C LYS A 37 -9.20 -12.68 6.33
N ILE A 38 -9.69 -11.53 6.80
CA ILE A 38 -9.28 -10.92 8.07
C ILE A 38 -10.02 -11.63 9.21
N ILE A 39 -9.27 -12.18 10.17
CA ILE A 39 -9.80 -12.87 11.35
C ILE A 39 -9.58 -12.09 12.65
N GLY A 40 -8.75 -11.05 12.63
CA GLY A 40 -8.49 -10.20 13.79
C GLY A 40 -8.12 -8.78 13.39
N VAL A 41 -8.50 -7.82 14.24
CA VAL A 41 -8.18 -6.40 14.06
C VAL A 41 -7.78 -5.83 15.42
N GLU A 42 -6.60 -5.25 15.49
CA GLU A 42 -6.07 -4.62 16.69
C GLU A 42 -5.68 -3.17 16.36
N GLN A 43 -5.99 -2.21 17.23
CA GLN A 43 -5.42 -0.87 17.09
C GLN A 43 -3.98 -0.91 17.56
N LEU A 44 -3.05 -0.38 16.75
CA LEU A 44 -1.67 -0.22 17.21
C LEU A 44 -1.61 1.01 18.12
N PRO A 45 -1.31 0.86 19.43
CA PRO A 45 -1.20 1.99 20.33
C PRO A 45 0.07 2.81 20.04
N GLY A 46 -0.03 4.12 20.19
CA GLY A 46 1.09 5.05 19.96
C GLY A 46 1.14 5.66 18.56
N GLY A 47 1.83 6.81 18.46
CA GLY A 47 1.88 7.67 17.27
C GLY A 47 0.75 8.70 17.19
N THR A 48 0.85 9.62 16.23
CA THR A 48 -0.12 10.73 16.05
C THR A 48 -1.32 10.34 15.17
N GLN A 49 -1.26 9.17 14.53
CA GLN A 49 -2.21 8.74 13.52
C GLN A 49 -2.80 7.38 13.85
N LEU A 50 -4.09 7.18 13.53
CA LEU A 50 -4.75 5.87 13.59
C LEU A 50 -4.05 4.86 12.66
N LYS A 51 -3.66 3.71 13.23
CA LYS A 51 -3.11 2.55 12.52
C LYS A 51 -3.74 1.27 13.09
N LEU A 52 -4.06 0.31 12.23
CA LEU A 52 -4.60 -1.00 12.64
C LEU A 52 -3.64 -2.11 12.25
N ILE A 53 -3.58 -3.18 13.04
CA ILE A 53 -2.96 -4.45 12.68
C ILE A 53 -4.09 -5.41 12.32
N LEU A 54 -4.07 -5.93 11.10
CA LEU A 54 -4.97 -6.97 10.62
C LEU A 54 -4.28 -8.31 10.77
N THR A 55 -4.97 -9.30 11.33
CA THR A 55 -4.52 -10.69 11.36
C THR A 55 -5.33 -11.48 10.34
N MET A 56 -4.63 -12.12 9.40
CA MET A 56 -5.20 -12.94 8.33
C MET A 56 -5.39 -14.38 8.77
N GLU A 57 -6.19 -15.15 8.04
CA GLU A 57 -6.52 -16.54 8.38
C GLU A 57 -5.32 -17.51 8.41
N ASP A 58 -4.24 -17.21 7.68
CA ASP A 58 -2.98 -17.97 7.72
C ASP A 58 -2.04 -17.53 8.85
N GLY A 59 -2.47 -16.58 9.69
CA GLY A 59 -1.69 -16.02 10.79
C GLY A 59 -0.79 -14.83 10.40
N VAL A 60 -0.74 -14.44 9.13
CA VAL A 60 -0.01 -13.23 8.69
C VAL A 60 -0.62 -12.00 9.33
N LYS A 61 0.25 -11.03 9.67
CA LYS A 61 -0.17 -9.72 10.16
C LYS A 61 0.21 -8.61 9.19
N ALA A 62 -0.75 -7.71 8.90
CA ALA A 62 -0.56 -6.57 8.01
C ALA A 62 -0.91 -5.24 8.72
N LEU A 63 -0.12 -4.20 8.48
CA LEU A 63 -0.42 -2.84 8.96
C LEU A 63 -1.39 -2.15 8.00
N PHE A 64 -2.53 -1.72 8.50
CA PHE A 64 -3.54 -1.00 7.74
C PHE A 64 -3.61 0.47 8.14
N LYS A 65 -3.58 1.34 7.14
CA LYS A 65 -3.78 2.79 7.27
C LYS A 65 -5.12 3.15 6.62
N PRO A 66 -6.11 3.65 7.37
CA PRO A 66 -7.36 4.08 6.77
C PRO A 66 -7.13 5.36 5.93
N MET A 67 -7.78 5.40 4.77
CA MET A 67 -7.84 6.58 3.92
C MET A 67 -8.52 7.74 4.68
N ARG A 68 -7.88 8.91 4.73
CA ARG A 68 -8.37 10.09 5.47
C ARG A 68 -9.14 11.09 4.62
N LEU A 69 -8.79 11.19 3.34
CA LEU A 69 -9.38 12.12 2.38
C LEU A 69 -9.88 11.33 1.18
N ASN A 70 -11.02 11.75 0.62
CA ASN A 70 -11.48 11.17 -0.62
C ASN A 70 -10.68 11.71 -1.81
N ALA A 71 -10.71 10.99 -2.94
CA ALA A 71 -9.95 11.35 -4.14
C ALA A 71 -10.27 12.78 -4.64
N THR A 72 -11.53 13.21 -4.51
CA THR A 72 -11.94 14.57 -4.91
C THR A 72 -11.28 15.64 -4.04
N GLU A 73 -11.20 15.41 -2.72
CA GLU A 73 -10.53 16.30 -1.78
C GLU A 73 -9.02 16.32 -1.98
N LEU A 74 -8.42 15.17 -2.27
CA LEU A 74 -7.00 15.09 -2.62
C LEU A 74 -6.69 15.93 -3.86
N TYR A 75 -7.49 15.82 -4.93
CA TYR A 75 -7.32 16.63 -6.14
C TYR A 75 -7.46 18.13 -5.87
N ARG A 76 -8.46 18.53 -5.07
CA ARG A 76 -8.63 19.95 -4.71
C ARG A 76 -7.47 20.48 -3.86
N ARG A 77 -6.89 19.64 -3.00
CA ARG A 77 -5.85 20.07 -2.06
C ARG A 77 -4.47 20.11 -2.71
N PHE A 78 -4.19 19.25 -3.69
CA PHE A 78 -2.88 19.12 -4.33
C PHE A 78 -2.98 19.01 -5.87
N PRO A 79 -3.50 20.03 -6.57
CA PRO A 79 -3.73 19.96 -8.01
C PRO A 79 -2.44 19.72 -8.81
N GLU A 80 -1.33 20.36 -8.43
CA GLU A 80 -0.04 20.28 -9.14
C GLU A 80 0.60 18.87 -9.10
N CYS A 81 0.47 18.15 -7.98
CA CYS A 81 1.00 16.79 -7.82
C CYS A 81 0.26 15.78 -8.70
N VAL A 82 -1.06 15.91 -8.84
CA VAL A 82 -1.87 14.98 -9.63
C VAL A 82 -1.63 15.20 -11.13
N GLU A 83 -1.55 16.45 -11.57
CA GLU A 83 -1.26 16.76 -12.98
C GLU A 83 0.13 16.28 -13.42
N SER A 84 1.10 16.27 -12.51
CA SER A 84 2.44 15.71 -12.76
C SER A 84 2.39 14.19 -13.00
N SER A 85 1.59 13.43 -12.24
CA SER A 85 1.42 11.98 -12.44
C SER A 85 0.70 11.61 -13.75
N VAL A 86 -0.22 12.46 -14.22
CA VAL A 86 -0.87 12.26 -15.54
C VAL A 86 0.12 12.47 -16.68
N LYS A 87 1.01 13.47 -16.56
CA LYS A 87 2.05 13.76 -17.57
C LYS A 87 3.14 12.68 -17.65
N SER A 88 3.35 11.88 -16.59
CA SER A 88 4.30 10.76 -16.57
C SER A 88 3.76 9.44 -17.14
N GLY A 89 2.58 9.44 -17.77
CA GLY A 89 2.05 8.26 -18.47
C GLY A 89 1.36 7.21 -17.58
N LEU A 90 1.02 7.54 -16.32
CA LEU A 90 -0.02 6.78 -15.62
C LEU A 90 -1.38 7.31 -16.12
N GLU A 91 -2.05 6.51 -16.94
CA GLU A 91 -3.42 6.79 -17.37
C GLU A 91 -4.31 7.08 -16.15
N PRO A 92 -4.93 8.27 -16.06
CA PRO A 92 -5.88 8.54 -15.00
C PRO A 92 -7.06 7.60 -15.16
N ALA A 93 -7.47 6.90 -14.09
CA ALA A 93 -8.63 6.02 -14.11
C ALA A 93 -9.84 6.78 -14.70
N THR A 94 -10.22 6.40 -15.92
CA THR A 94 -11.29 7.02 -16.69
C THR A 94 -12.66 6.54 -16.21
N HIS A 95 -12.93 6.52 -14.90
CA HIS A 95 -14.29 6.56 -14.37
C HIS A 95 -14.31 6.71 -12.83
N PRO A 96 -15.24 7.50 -12.26
CA PRO A 96 -15.38 7.72 -10.82
C PRO A 96 -15.89 6.50 -10.03
N LYS A 97 -15.85 5.30 -10.61
CA LYS A 97 -16.22 4.03 -9.96
C LYS A 97 -15.05 3.10 -9.71
N ASP A 98 -13.87 3.39 -10.25
CA ASP A 98 -12.67 2.61 -9.98
C ASP A 98 -11.95 3.18 -8.75
N LYS A 99 -12.13 2.52 -7.60
CA LYS A 99 -11.61 2.98 -6.29
C LYS A 99 -10.13 2.68 -6.09
N THR A 100 -9.43 2.29 -7.15
CA THR A 100 -8.01 1.95 -7.09
C THR A 100 -7.21 3.24 -7.17
N LEU A 101 -6.73 3.74 -6.02
CA LEU A 101 -5.75 4.82 -6.03
C LEU A 101 -4.58 4.38 -6.90
N PRO A 102 -4.10 5.21 -7.85
CA PRO A 102 -2.91 4.88 -8.61
C PRO A 102 -1.78 4.64 -7.60
N SER A 103 -1.08 3.52 -7.76
CA SER A 103 0.01 3.05 -6.90
C SER A 103 1.03 4.15 -6.58
N GLY A 104 1.28 5.06 -7.53
CA GLY A 104 2.14 6.24 -7.35
C GLY A 104 1.67 7.24 -6.28
N LEU A 105 0.36 7.42 -6.09
CA LEU A 105 -0.18 8.33 -5.08
C LEU A 105 -0.07 7.74 -3.67
N VAL A 106 -0.18 6.41 -3.56
CA VAL A 106 0.05 5.67 -2.31
C VAL A 106 1.54 5.73 -1.94
N LEU A 107 2.44 5.53 -2.90
CA LEU A 107 3.89 5.63 -2.70
C LEU A 107 4.33 7.05 -2.30
N TRP A 108 3.79 8.10 -2.92
CA TRP A 108 4.09 9.48 -2.55
C TRP A 108 3.61 9.83 -1.13
N PHE A 109 2.42 9.32 -0.73
CA PHE A 109 1.94 9.47 0.65
C PHE A 109 2.81 8.73 1.67
N LEU A 110 3.30 7.53 1.33
CA LEU A 110 4.20 6.76 2.18
C LEU A 110 5.57 7.43 2.33
N GLN A 111 6.08 8.05 1.26
CA GLN A 111 7.33 8.80 1.27
C GLN A 111 7.26 10.05 2.17
N ASN A 112 6.17 10.83 2.07
CA ASN A 112 5.99 12.03 2.91
C ASN A 112 5.78 11.73 4.40
N GLU A 113 5.20 10.58 4.74
CA GLU A 113 5.03 10.18 6.14
C GLU A 113 6.37 9.77 6.80
N LEU A 114 7.33 9.27 6.01
CA LEU A 114 8.69 8.96 6.47
C LEU A 114 9.52 10.24 6.70
N GLU A 115 9.33 11.27 5.88
CA GLU A 115 10.03 12.56 6.00
C GLU A 115 9.50 13.44 7.14
N SER A 116 8.26 13.24 7.57
CA SER A 116 7.65 13.95 8.71
C SER A 116 8.18 13.53 10.08
N HIS A 117 9.06 12.52 10.17
CA HIS A 117 9.65 12.04 11.43
C HIS A 117 11.20 12.17 11.45
N SER A 118 11.76 13.16 10.76
CA SER A 118 13.13 13.64 11.00
C SER A 118 13.16 15.10 11.42
#